data_AF-T1CW84-F1
#
_entry.id   AF-T1CW84-F1
#
_cell.length_a   1.000
_cell.length_b   1.000
_cell.length_c   1.000
_cell.angle_alpha   90.00
_cell.angle_beta   90.00
_cell.angle_gamma   90.00
#
_symmetry.space_group_name_H-M   'P 1'
#
loop_
_entity.id
_entity.type
_entity.pdbx_description
1 polymer ?
#
loop_
_entity_poly.entity_id
_entity_poly.type
_entity_poly.pdbx_seq_one_letter_code
_entity_poly.pdbx_strand_id
1 'polypeptide(L)' 'ALEDLGFAGDGEAAALTLSGATRRTGRLPVNPDGGLKAKGHPIGATGVSQAYEVFVQLRRQAGARQVPGAERALAHN' A
#
# COMPACT_ATOMS: atom_id res chain seq x y z
N ALA A 1 -10.81 -3.63 -3.13
CA ALA A 1 -9.51 -4.06 -2.61
C ALA A 1 -9.48 -4.16 -1.08
N LEU A 2 -9.63 -3.07 -0.31
CA LEU A 2 -9.55 -3.17 1.16
C LEU A 2 -10.65 -4.07 1.76
N GLU A 3 -11.87 -3.98 1.25
CA GLU A 3 -13.00 -4.82 1.67
C GLU A 3 -12.84 -6.26 1.17
N ASP A 4 -12.53 -6.43 -0.13
CA ASP A 4 -12.29 -7.77 -0.73
C ASP A 4 -11.14 -8.55 -0.05
N LEU A 5 -10.11 -7.85 0.44
CA LEU A 5 -8.98 -8.44 1.16
C LEU A 5 -9.27 -8.62 2.66
N GLY A 6 -10.44 -8.22 3.15
CA GLY A 6 -10.88 -8.39 4.54
C GLY A 6 -10.26 -7.40 5.54
N PHE A 7 -9.69 -6.28 5.08
CA PHE A 7 -9.15 -5.24 5.96
C PHE A 7 -10.19 -4.24 6.46
N ALA A 8 -11.37 -4.22 5.83
CA ALA A 8 -12.54 -3.43 6.22
C ALA A 8 -13.80 -4.28 5.99
N GLY A 9 -14.88 -4.02 6.74
CA GLY A 9 -16.19 -4.57 6.43
C GLY A 9 -16.79 -3.98 5.15
N ASP A 10 -17.92 -4.52 4.72
CA ASP A 10 -18.66 -4.07 3.53
C ASP A 10 -19.06 -2.59 3.68
N GLY A 11 -18.61 -1.74 2.75
CA GLY A 11 -18.82 -0.29 2.79
C GLY A 11 -17.98 0.50 3.81
N GLU A 12 -17.08 -0.15 4.56
CA GLU A 12 -16.32 0.49 5.64
C GLU A 12 -14.93 1.01 5.21
N ALA A 13 -14.45 0.71 4.01
CA ALA A 13 -13.08 1.09 3.60
C ALA A 13 -12.85 2.60 3.52
N ALA A 14 -13.90 3.37 3.21
CA ALA A 14 -13.85 4.82 3.21
C ALA A 14 -13.61 5.37 4.63
N ALA A 15 -14.36 4.88 5.61
CA ALA A 15 -14.20 5.28 7.02
C ALA A 15 -12.82 4.88 7.56
N LEU A 16 -12.35 3.66 7.26
CA LEU A 16 -11.01 3.20 7.59
C LEU A 16 -9.92 4.12 7.03
N THR A 17 -10.07 4.55 5.78
CA THR A 17 -9.11 5.46 5.14
C THR A 17 -9.15 6.87 5.75
N LEU A 18 -10.36 7.40 5.98
CA LEU A 18 -10.56 8.73 6.56
C LEU A 18 -10.07 8.81 8.02
N SER A 19 -10.12 7.72 8.76
CA SER A 19 -9.52 7.64 10.11
C SER A 19 -8.00 7.75 10.11
N GLY A 20 -7.36 7.71 8.93
CA GLY A 20 -5.91 7.75 8.76
C GLY A 20 -5.24 6.38 8.89
N ALA A 21 -5.99 5.29 9.05
CA ALA A 21 -5.42 3.95 9.21
C ALA A 21 -4.55 3.54 8.02
N THR A 22 -4.88 4.02 6.81
CA THR A 22 -4.20 3.70 5.56
C THR A 22 -3.08 4.67 5.17
N ARG A 23 -2.81 5.69 5.99
CA ARG A 23 -1.67 6.59 5.79
C ARG A 23 -0.35 5.83 5.95
N ARG A 24 0.74 6.39 5.43
CA ARG A 24 2.10 5.80 5.53
C ARG A 24 2.53 5.47 6.97
N THR A 25 2.08 6.26 7.93
CA THR A 25 2.34 6.08 9.38
C THR A 25 1.13 5.51 10.13
N GLY A 26 0.08 5.12 9.41
CA GLY A 26 -1.09 4.46 9.98
C GLY A 26 -0.81 2.98 10.26
N ARG A 27 -1.81 2.29 10.83
CA ARG A 27 -1.69 0.87 11.20
C ARG A 27 -1.67 -0.08 9.99
N LEU A 28 -2.17 0.35 8.84
CA LEU A 28 -2.22 -0.44 7.61
C LEU A 28 -1.82 0.44 6.41
N PRO A 29 -0.55 0.83 6.25
CA PRO A 29 -0.12 1.68 5.15
C PRO A 29 -0.47 1.09 3.78
N VAL A 30 -1.16 1.87 2.94
CA VAL A 30 -1.55 1.45 1.57
C VAL A 30 -0.87 2.34 0.55
N ASN A 31 -0.27 1.74 -0.47
CA ASN A 31 0.36 2.42 -1.60
C ASN A 31 1.32 3.57 -1.18
N PRO A 32 2.35 3.31 -0.37
CA PRO A 32 3.29 4.34 0.11
C PRO A 32 4.10 5.00 -1.02
N ASP A 33 4.18 4.37 -2.19
CA ASP A 33 4.75 4.91 -3.43
C ASP A 33 3.80 5.84 -4.21
N GLY A 34 2.57 6.03 -3.72
CA GLY A 34 1.51 6.79 -4.37
C GLY A 34 0.53 5.93 -5.19
N GLY A 35 0.83 4.65 -5.40
CA GLY A 35 -0.01 3.71 -6.14
C GLY A 35 -0.32 4.18 -7.56
N LEU A 36 -1.28 3.52 -8.22
CA LEU A 36 -1.67 3.85 -9.59
C LEU A 36 -2.12 5.31 -9.76
N LYS A 37 -2.64 5.92 -8.68
CA LYS A 37 -3.17 7.28 -8.67
C LYS A 37 -2.09 8.35 -8.88
N ALA A 38 -0.91 8.19 -8.26
CA ALA A 38 0.15 9.21 -8.31
C ALA A 38 1.43 8.72 -8.99
N LYS A 39 1.81 7.45 -8.82
CA LYS A 39 2.96 6.84 -9.52
C LYS A 39 2.67 6.62 -11.00
N GLY A 40 1.40 6.40 -11.35
CA GLY A 40 0.93 6.06 -12.69
C GLY A 40 0.64 4.58 -12.88
N HIS A 41 0.03 4.25 -14.03
CA HIS A 41 -0.46 2.90 -14.35
C HIS A 41 -0.10 2.45 -15.78
N PRO A 42 1.18 2.11 -16.04
CA PRO A 42 1.52 1.33 -17.22
C PRO A 42 1.04 -0.11 -17.00
N ILE A 43 0.03 -0.54 -17.76
CA ILE A 43 -0.73 -1.78 -17.52
C ILE A 43 0.20 -2.99 -17.25
N GLY A 44 1.11 -3.29 -18.18
CA GLY A 44 2.00 -4.45 -18.05
C GLY A 44 3.06 -4.36 -16.94
N ALA A 45 3.39 -3.15 -16.47
CA ALA A 45 4.45 -2.94 -15.47
C ALA A 45 3.92 -2.78 -14.04
N THR A 46 2.59 -2.70 -13.86
CA THR A 46 2.00 -2.39 -12.55
C THR A 46 2.28 -3.48 -11.51
N GLY A 47 2.05 -4.75 -11.84
CA GLY A 47 2.29 -5.86 -10.92
C GLY A 47 3.77 -5.97 -10.49
N VAL A 48 4.70 -5.82 -11.44
CA VAL A 48 6.15 -5.83 -11.15
C VAL A 48 6.52 -4.63 -10.28
N SER A 49 5.95 -3.46 -10.54
CA SER A 49 6.20 -2.26 -9.74
C SER A 49 5.68 -2.38 -8.30
N GLN A 50 4.54 -3.04 -8.09
CA GLN A 50 4.04 -3.35 -6.73
C GLN A 50 4.99 -4.30 -6.00
N ALA A 51 5.48 -5.36 -6.67
CA ALA A 51 6.45 -6.29 -6.09
C ALA A 51 7.78 -5.58 -5.74
N TYR A 52 8.24 -4.66 -6.60
CA TYR A 52 9.41 -3.82 -6.31
C TYR A 52 9.21 -2.96 -5.07
N GLU A 53 8.05 -2.30 -4.92
CA GLU A 53 7.78 -1.48 -3.74
C GLU A 53 7.76 -2.31 -2.46
N VAL A 54 7.12 -3.50 -2.48
CA VAL A 54 7.18 -4.46 -1.37
C VAL A 54 8.63 -4.82 -1.03
N PHE A 55 9.43 -5.15 -2.04
CA PHE A 55 10.83 -5.52 -1.86
C PHE A 55 11.64 -4.41 -1.16
N VAL A 56 11.58 -3.17 -1.66
CA VAL A 56 12.36 -2.07 -1.07
C VAL A 56 11.87 -1.68 0.33
N GLN A 57 10.57 -1.79 0.61
CA GLN A 57 10.02 -1.52 1.95
C GLN A 57 10.53 -2.53 2.98
N LEU A 58 10.49 -3.82 2.65
CA LEU A 58 10.98 -4.90 3.54
C LEU A 58 12.50 -4.88 3.71
N ARG A 59 13.24 -4.38 2.71
CA ARG A 59 14.70 -4.19 2.77
C ARG A 59 15.13 -2.90 3.48
N ARG A 60 14.19 -2.06 3.91
CA ARG A 60 14.44 -0.74 4.50
C ARG A 60 15.19 0.21 3.55
N GLN A 61 14.87 0.11 2.26
CA GLN A 61 15.52 0.84 1.15
C GLN A 61 14.55 1.79 0.43
N ALA A 62 13.35 2.03 0.97
CA ALA A 62 12.33 2.86 0.31
C ALA A 62 12.55 4.38 0.48
N GLY A 63 13.65 4.82 1.09
CA GLY A 63 13.99 6.24 1.25
C GLY A 63 12.92 7.03 2.02
N ALA A 64 12.54 8.21 1.52
CA ALA A 64 11.58 9.10 2.20
C ALA A 64 10.18 8.49 2.41
N ARG A 65 9.81 7.48 1.61
CA ARG A 65 8.53 6.77 1.70
C ARG A 65 8.59 5.49 2.53
N GLN A 66 9.70 5.23 3.23
CA GLN A 66 9.82 4.08 4.12
C GLN A 66 8.68 4.03 5.14
N VAL A 67 8.04 2.87 5.23
CA VAL A 67 7.07 2.53 6.27
C VAL A 67 7.84 2.08 7.51
N PRO A 68 7.60 2.70 8.69
CA PRO A 68 8.24 2.30 9.93
C PRO A 68 7.88 0.86 10.31
N GLY A 69 8.88 0.04 10.65
CA GLY A 69 8.65 -1.31 11.17
C GLY A 69 8.05 -2.31 10.16
N ALA A 70 8.22 -2.10 8.86
CA ALA A 70 7.71 -3.02 7.85
C ALA A 70 8.40 -4.40 7.92
N GLU A 71 7.64 -5.43 8.31
CA GLU A 71 8.08 -6.83 8.38
C GLU A 71 7.29 -7.75 7.46
N ARG A 72 6.04 -7.36 7.12
CA ARG A 72 5.14 -8.10 6.25
C ARG A 72 4.50 -7.12 5.27
N ALA A 73 4.26 -7.57 4.05
CA ALA A 73 3.65 -6.75 3.00
C ALA A 73 2.84 -7.63 2.04
N LEU A 74 1.87 -7.01 1.36
CA LEU A 74 0.97 -7.67 0.42
C LEU A 74 0.86 -6.81 -0.84
N ALA A 75 0.96 -7.47 -2.00
CA ALA A 75 0.61 -6.90 -3.29
C ALA A 75 -0.60 -7.64 -3.85
N HIS A 76 -1.55 -6.89 -4.41
CA HIS A 76 -2.76 -7.41 -5.04
C HIS A 76 -2.97 -6.64 -6.35
N ASN A 77 -3.07 -7.38 -7.45
CA ASN A 77 -3.22 -6.88 -8.81
C ASN A 77 -4.37 -7.62 -9.48
#